data_AF-A0A2V9LNY7-F1
#
_entry.id   AF-A0A2V9LNY7-F1
#
_cell.length_a   1.000
_cell.length_b   1.000
_cell.length_c   1.000
_cell.angle_alpha   90.00
_cell.angle_beta   90.00
_cell.angle_gamma   90.00
#
_symmetry.space_group_name_H-M   'P 1'
#
loop_
_entity.id
_entity.type
_entity.pdbx_description
1 polymer ?
#
loop_
_entity_poly.entity_id
_entity_poly.type
_entity_poly.pdbx_seq_one_letter_code
_entity_poly.pdbx_strand_id
1 'polypeptide(L)'
;ARWASNSATDILRAYPRPPSGTKVYILNDSFPDLWRYHGLGNLFKLVYNDNTITTSYRSLGASPRSGENSPPLVMKAEAGHLVDVTSAFRQDPRRFLPEPDESSFESEVQPGMVLRVHPPEAIAGRDFYWLSVVGIEGQDVTVQYTINRGPVAEATFRLDPSGRIRFFVSDLTPPGLYEFFRFRPASGPPSRWFKSDASLRVINRSVR
;
A
#
# COMPACT_ATOMS: atom_id res chain seq x y z
N ALA A 1 17.03 -11.21 -6.02
CA ALA A 1 16.87 -12.59 -6.52
C ALA A 1 16.38 -13.57 -5.44
N ARG A 2 17.03 -13.65 -4.26
CA ARG A 2 16.68 -14.62 -3.20
C ARG A 2 15.21 -14.59 -2.73
N TRP A 3 14.63 -13.40 -2.55
CA TRP A 3 13.23 -13.24 -2.12
C TRP A 3 12.20 -13.88 -3.07
N ALA A 4 12.38 -13.74 -4.38
CA ALA A 4 11.44 -14.31 -5.35
C ALA A 4 11.46 -15.85 -5.30
N SER A 5 12.65 -16.45 -5.28
CA SER A 5 12.81 -17.90 -5.21
C SER A 5 12.30 -18.47 -3.88
N ASN A 6 12.62 -17.83 -2.75
CA ASN A 6 12.14 -18.27 -1.45
C ASN A 6 10.61 -18.19 -1.38
N SER A 7 10.03 -17.07 -1.80
CA SER A 7 8.57 -16.86 -1.78
C SER A 7 7.82 -17.88 -2.63
N ALA A 8 8.36 -18.24 -3.80
CA ALA A 8 7.79 -19.29 -4.65
C ALA A 8 7.84 -20.66 -3.96
N THR A 9 9.00 -21.04 -3.40
CA THR A 9 9.15 -22.31 -2.68
C THR A 9 8.24 -22.39 -1.45
N ASP A 10 8.18 -21.31 -0.67
CA ASP A 10 7.44 -21.26 0.59
C ASP A 10 5.93 -21.34 0.35
N ILE A 11 5.42 -20.60 -0.65
CA ILE A 11 3.98 -20.65 -0.96
C ILE A 11 3.57 -21.99 -1.58
N LEU A 12 4.40 -22.58 -2.45
CA LEU A 12 4.13 -23.90 -3.04
C LEU A 12 4.15 -25.00 -1.97
N ARG A 13 4.99 -24.85 -0.95
CA ARG A 13 5.03 -25.79 0.18
C ARG A 13 3.76 -25.70 1.03
N ALA A 14 3.31 -24.48 1.34
CA ALA A 14 2.12 -24.26 2.16
C ALA A 14 0.82 -24.58 1.41
N TYR A 15 0.76 -24.22 0.12
CA TYR A 15 -0.42 -24.34 -0.73
C TYR A 15 -0.06 -24.93 -2.10
N PRO A 16 0.20 -26.25 -2.22
CA PRO A 16 0.62 -26.84 -3.48
C PRO A 16 -0.38 -26.67 -4.63
N ARG A 17 -1.68 -26.56 -4.31
CA ARG A 17 -2.78 -26.44 -5.27
C ARG A 17 -3.88 -25.51 -4.71
N PRO A 18 -3.70 -24.19 -4.76
CA PRO A 18 -4.74 -23.26 -4.34
C PRO A 18 -5.90 -23.28 -5.35
N PRO A 19 -7.14 -22.98 -4.94
CA PRO A 19 -8.25 -22.77 -5.88
C PRO A 19 -7.94 -21.65 -6.88
N SER A 20 -8.53 -21.72 -8.08
CA SER A 20 -8.43 -20.60 -9.02
C SER A 20 -9.09 -19.35 -8.45
N GLY A 21 -8.55 -18.18 -8.79
CA GLY A 21 -8.99 -16.89 -8.25
C GLY A 21 -8.52 -16.64 -6.81
N THR A 22 -7.57 -17.43 -6.30
CA THR A 22 -7.05 -17.26 -4.95
C THR A 22 -6.47 -15.88 -4.73
N LYS A 23 -6.82 -15.29 -3.59
CA LYS A 23 -6.30 -14.00 -3.13
C LYS A 23 -5.18 -14.23 -2.15
N VAL A 24 -3.99 -13.73 -2.46
CA VAL A 24 -2.81 -13.81 -1.60
C VAL A 24 -2.60 -12.45 -0.96
N TYR A 25 -2.67 -12.38 0.35
CA TYR A 25 -2.36 -11.19 1.13
C TYR A 25 -1.00 -11.34 1.80
N ILE A 26 -0.09 -10.42 1.53
CA ILE A 26 1.27 -10.44 2.05
C ILE A 26 1.42 -9.40 3.17
N LEU A 27 1.71 -9.86 4.37
CA LEU A 27 2.13 -9.04 5.51
C LEU A 27 3.64 -8.82 5.42
N ASN A 28 4.06 -7.72 4.78
CA ASN A 28 5.47 -7.44 4.50
C ASN A 28 6.05 -6.25 5.27
N ASP A 29 5.61 -5.99 6.51
CA ASP A 29 6.15 -4.91 7.35
C ASP A 29 7.66 -5.00 7.54
N SER A 30 8.18 -6.21 7.68
CA SER A 30 9.63 -6.47 7.86
C SER A 30 10.44 -6.24 6.58
N PHE A 31 9.78 -6.19 5.42
CA PHE A 31 10.41 -5.95 4.12
C PHE A 31 9.44 -5.25 3.15
N PRO A 32 9.23 -3.92 3.32
CA PRO A 32 8.20 -3.17 2.59
C PRO A 32 8.33 -3.21 1.07
N ASP A 33 9.54 -3.34 0.53
CA ASP A 33 9.81 -3.41 -0.91
C ASP A 33 9.61 -4.81 -1.54
N LEU A 34 9.10 -5.79 -0.79
CA LEU A 34 8.93 -7.17 -1.27
C LEU A 34 8.16 -7.27 -2.60
N TRP A 35 7.15 -6.42 -2.78
CA TRP A 35 6.32 -6.38 -3.98
C TRP A 35 7.13 -6.16 -5.27
N ARG A 36 8.28 -5.46 -5.20
CA ARG A 36 9.18 -5.24 -6.33
C ARG A 36 9.77 -6.56 -6.83
N TYR A 37 10.14 -7.44 -5.90
CA TYR A 37 10.72 -8.75 -6.21
C TYR A 37 9.67 -9.74 -6.74
N HIS A 38 8.40 -9.52 -6.43
CA HIS A 38 7.30 -10.34 -6.91
C HIS A 38 6.70 -9.81 -8.22
N GLY A 39 7.20 -8.68 -8.74
CA GLY A 39 6.63 -8.01 -9.90
C GLY A 39 5.16 -7.65 -9.68
N LEU A 40 4.83 -7.04 -8.53
CA LEU A 40 3.45 -6.70 -8.13
C LEU A 40 2.51 -7.91 -8.13
N GLY A 41 2.98 -9.06 -7.62
CA GLY A 41 2.20 -10.28 -7.51
C GLY A 41 2.23 -11.21 -8.73
N ASN A 42 2.83 -10.78 -9.84
CA ASN A 42 2.92 -11.62 -11.05
C ASN A 42 3.71 -12.91 -10.83
N LEU A 43 4.63 -12.93 -9.85
CA LEU A 43 5.34 -14.15 -9.44
C LEU A 43 4.37 -15.32 -9.18
N PHE A 44 3.30 -15.09 -8.41
CA PHE A 44 2.40 -16.19 -8.02
C PHE A 44 1.50 -16.64 -9.17
N LYS A 45 1.14 -15.73 -10.08
CA LYS A 45 0.47 -16.10 -11.33
C LYS A 45 1.32 -17.05 -12.17
N LEU A 46 2.62 -16.77 -12.28
CA LEU A 46 3.57 -17.61 -13.01
C LEU A 46 3.80 -18.96 -12.33
N VAL A 47 4.02 -18.95 -11.01
CA VAL A 47 4.31 -20.16 -10.22
C VAL A 47 3.15 -21.17 -10.28
N TYR A 48 1.92 -20.69 -10.22
CA TYR A 48 0.73 -21.55 -10.31
C TYR A 48 0.20 -21.73 -11.73
N ASN A 49 0.77 -21.03 -12.72
CA ASN A 49 0.21 -20.91 -14.06
C ASN A 49 -1.27 -20.51 -14.05
N ASP A 50 -1.63 -19.56 -13.19
CA ASP A 50 -3.00 -19.06 -13.01
C ASP A 50 -3.01 -17.53 -12.98
N ASN A 51 -3.50 -16.92 -14.06
CA ASN A 51 -3.57 -15.46 -14.20
C ASN A 51 -4.67 -14.80 -13.36
N THR A 52 -5.57 -15.59 -12.76
CA THR A 52 -6.65 -15.11 -11.92
C THR A 52 -6.22 -14.89 -10.47
N ILE A 53 -5.07 -15.40 -10.06
CA ILE A 53 -4.51 -15.14 -8.72
C ILE A 53 -4.20 -13.65 -8.57
N THR A 54 -4.72 -13.05 -7.51
CA THR A 54 -4.43 -11.67 -7.14
C THR A 54 -3.57 -11.62 -5.90
N THR A 55 -2.60 -10.72 -5.85
CA THR A 55 -1.74 -10.52 -4.68
C THR A 55 -1.82 -9.08 -4.21
N SER A 56 -1.99 -8.89 -2.91
CA SER A 56 -2.01 -7.58 -2.27
C SER A 56 -1.00 -7.53 -1.13
N TYR A 57 -0.48 -6.34 -0.85
CA TYR A 57 0.62 -6.13 0.09
C TYR A 57 0.21 -5.11 1.14
N ARG A 58 0.45 -5.44 2.40
CA ARG A 58 0.17 -4.54 3.51
C ARG A 58 0.91 -3.21 3.40
N SER A 59 2.19 -3.25 3.01
CA SER A 59 3.02 -2.05 2.80
C SER A 59 2.46 -1.06 1.77
N LEU A 60 1.59 -1.53 0.86
CA LEU A 60 0.89 -0.72 -0.13
C LEU A 60 -0.49 -0.26 0.36
N GLY A 61 -0.76 -0.38 1.66
CA GLY A 61 -2.02 0.02 2.29
C GLY A 61 -3.17 -0.97 2.07
N ALA A 62 -2.92 -2.10 1.42
CA ALA A 62 -3.96 -3.08 1.16
C ALA A 62 -4.45 -3.70 2.47
N SER A 63 -5.77 -3.81 2.58
CA SER A 63 -6.45 -4.42 3.71
C SER A 63 -7.47 -5.45 3.21
N PRO A 64 -7.42 -6.69 3.70
CA PRO A 64 -8.39 -7.72 3.35
C PRO A 64 -9.77 -7.49 3.97
N ARG A 65 -9.96 -6.39 4.75
CA ARG A 65 -11.21 -6.08 5.46
C ARG A 65 -12.38 -5.63 4.57
N SER A 66 -12.24 -5.59 3.24
CA SER A 66 -13.26 -5.06 2.34
C SER A 66 -14.10 -6.14 1.65
N GLY A 67 -15.16 -6.63 2.32
CA GLY A 67 -16.34 -7.21 1.66
C GLY A 67 -16.15 -8.46 0.78
N GLU A 68 -15.09 -9.25 0.97
CA GLU A 68 -14.80 -10.40 0.11
C GLU A 68 -15.45 -11.70 0.63
N ASN A 69 -16.17 -12.40 -0.26
CA ASN A 69 -16.82 -13.69 0.02
C ASN A 69 -15.84 -14.87 0.22
N SER A 70 -14.54 -14.66 0.04
CA SER A 70 -13.52 -15.71 0.17
C SER A 70 -12.31 -15.16 0.92
N PRO A 71 -11.97 -15.73 2.09
CA PRO A 71 -10.85 -15.25 2.89
C PRO A 71 -9.53 -15.50 2.18
N PRO A 72 -8.59 -14.52 2.17
CA PRO A 72 -7.32 -14.66 1.49
C PRO A 72 -6.43 -15.72 2.15
N LEU A 73 -5.46 -16.22 1.37
CA LEU A 73 -4.24 -16.82 1.92
C LEU A 73 -3.36 -15.70 2.45
N VAL A 74 -2.91 -15.81 3.70
CA VAL A 74 -2.13 -14.77 4.35
C VAL A 74 -0.72 -15.28 4.62
N MET A 75 0.26 -14.67 3.96
CA MET A 75 1.67 -14.98 4.13
C MET A 75 2.38 -13.80 4.79
N LYS A 76 3.20 -14.06 5.81
CA LYS A 76 4.02 -13.06 6.49
C LYS A 76 5.46 -13.13 6.01
N ALA A 77 6.03 -12.00 5.64
CA ALA A 77 7.46 -11.89 5.35
C ALA A 77 8.25 -11.89 6.66
N GLU A 78 9.16 -12.83 6.82
CA GLU A 78 10.00 -12.94 8.01
C GLU A 78 11.32 -13.62 7.67
N ALA A 79 12.44 -13.05 8.13
CA ALA A 79 13.78 -13.64 7.99
C ALA A 79 14.15 -14.11 6.56
N GLY A 80 13.70 -13.41 5.51
CA GLY A 80 13.97 -13.79 4.12
C GLY A 80 13.00 -14.81 3.51
N HIS A 81 11.92 -15.17 4.22
CA HIS A 81 10.96 -16.21 3.85
C HIS A 81 9.52 -15.72 3.97
N LEU A 82 8.60 -16.45 3.32
CA LEU A 82 7.16 -16.32 3.56
C LEU A 82 6.68 -17.41 4.52
N VAL A 83 6.06 -16.99 5.61
CA VAL A 83 5.46 -17.88 6.61
C VAL A 83 3.95 -17.83 6.44
N ASP A 84 3.32 -18.99 6.29
CA ASP A 84 1.86 -19.07 6.28
C ASP A 84 1.29 -18.75 7.66
N VAL A 85 0.46 -17.71 7.72
CA VAL A 85 -0.25 -17.29 8.93
C VAL A 85 -1.76 -17.26 8.72
N THR A 86 -2.26 -17.89 7.65
CA THR A 86 -3.68 -17.86 7.26
C THR A 86 -4.61 -18.27 8.39
N SER A 87 -4.32 -19.38 9.08
CA SER A 87 -5.15 -19.85 10.19
C SER A 87 -5.15 -18.89 11.38
N ALA A 88 -3.98 -18.37 11.76
CA ALA A 88 -3.86 -17.40 12.85
C ALA A 88 -4.56 -16.08 12.49
N PHE A 89 -4.44 -15.64 11.24
CA PHE A 89 -5.13 -14.46 10.74
C PHE A 89 -6.65 -14.64 10.77
N ARG A 90 -7.17 -15.81 10.39
CA ARG A 90 -8.61 -16.09 10.44
C ARG A 90 -9.16 -16.10 11.87
N GLN A 91 -8.36 -16.53 12.83
CA GLN A 91 -8.74 -16.54 14.25
C GLN A 91 -8.80 -15.13 14.83
N ASP A 92 -7.80 -14.30 14.56
CA ASP A 92 -7.76 -12.92 15.03
C ASP A 92 -7.09 -11.99 13.99
N PRO A 93 -7.87 -11.43 13.05
CA PRO A 93 -7.34 -10.49 12.06
C PRO A 93 -6.79 -9.20 12.67
N ARG A 94 -7.23 -8.81 13.88
CA ARG A 94 -6.83 -7.54 14.51
C ARG A 94 -5.39 -7.58 14.99
N ARG A 95 -4.91 -8.74 15.43
CA ARG A 95 -3.50 -8.98 15.75
C ARG A 95 -2.55 -8.67 14.59
N PHE A 96 -3.01 -8.91 13.36
CA PHE A 96 -2.22 -8.68 12.16
C PHE A 96 -2.52 -7.34 11.51
N LEU A 97 -3.68 -6.73 11.77
CA LEU A 97 -4.14 -5.46 11.20
C LEU A 97 -4.52 -4.49 12.33
N PRO A 98 -3.56 -4.02 13.13
CA PRO A 98 -3.85 -2.97 14.10
C PRO A 98 -4.38 -1.75 13.36
N GLU A 99 -5.40 -1.11 13.93
CA GLU A 99 -5.81 0.20 13.45
C GLU A 99 -4.65 1.18 13.67
N PRO A 100 -4.40 2.08 12.71
CA PRO A 100 -3.39 3.10 12.88
C PRO A 100 -3.81 4.02 14.04
N ASP A 101 -3.02 4.01 15.11
CA ASP A 101 -3.16 5.01 16.17
C ASP A 101 -2.35 6.24 15.77
N GLU A 102 -3.02 7.25 15.21
CA GLU A 102 -2.37 8.49 14.79
C GLU A 102 -1.64 9.20 15.94
N SER A 103 -2.07 8.99 17.20
CA SER A 103 -1.42 9.59 18.36
C SER A 103 -0.04 8.97 18.65
N SER A 104 0.22 7.76 18.14
CA SER A 104 1.52 7.08 18.22
C SER A 104 2.55 7.61 17.20
N PHE A 105 2.11 8.44 16.24
CA PHE A 105 2.96 8.95 15.17
C PHE A 105 3.43 10.36 15.47
N GLU A 106 4.70 10.50 15.83
CA GLU A 106 5.35 11.81 15.96
C GLU A 106 5.20 12.60 14.66
N SER A 107 4.66 13.82 14.78
CA SER A 107 4.57 14.81 13.72
C SER A 107 4.46 16.21 14.32
N GLU A 108 4.86 17.23 13.56
CA GLU A 108 4.72 18.63 13.95
C GLU A 108 3.88 19.41 12.95
N VAL A 109 3.21 20.46 13.43
CA VAL A 109 2.54 21.43 12.59
C VAL A 109 3.53 22.56 12.34
N GLN A 110 4.01 22.68 11.10
CA GLN A 110 4.88 23.78 10.69
C GLN A 110 4.11 24.75 9.78
N PRO A 111 3.93 26.02 10.18
CA PRO A 111 3.34 27.03 9.31
C PRO A 111 4.08 27.12 7.98
N GLY A 112 3.33 27.11 6.88
CA GLY A 112 3.87 27.16 5.51
C GLY A 112 4.23 25.79 4.91
N MET A 113 4.33 24.73 5.70
CA MET A 113 4.47 23.35 5.19
C MET A 113 3.09 22.72 5.07
N VAL A 114 2.59 22.55 3.85
CA VAL A 114 1.23 22.05 3.62
C VAL A 114 1.22 21.08 2.44
N LEU A 115 0.67 19.88 2.67
CA LEU A 115 0.31 18.93 1.61
C LEU A 115 -1.16 19.14 1.21
N ARG A 116 -1.43 19.17 -0.09
CA ARG A 116 -2.78 19.30 -0.66
C ARG A 116 -2.99 18.28 -1.76
N VAL A 117 -4.23 17.83 -1.90
CA VAL A 117 -4.68 16.98 -3.00
C VAL A 117 -5.81 17.66 -3.76
N HIS A 118 -5.75 17.65 -5.09
CA HIS A 118 -6.79 18.22 -5.94
C HIS A 118 -6.95 17.49 -7.29
N PRO A 119 -8.18 17.16 -7.72
CA PRO A 119 -9.43 17.22 -6.95
C PRO A 119 -9.42 16.25 -5.74
N PRO A 120 -10.28 16.47 -4.72
CA PRO A 120 -10.38 15.57 -3.55
C PRO A 120 -11.10 14.25 -3.87
N GLU A 121 -11.57 14.07 -5.10
CA GLU A 121 -12.23 12.86 -5.60
C GLU A 121 -11.75 12.54 -7.02
N ALA A 122 -11.53 11.27 -7.32
CA ALA A 122 -11.11 10.80 -8.63
C ALA A 122 -11.69 9.42 -8.97
N ILE A 123 -12.07 9.22 -10.23
CA ILE A 123 -12.53 7.93 -10.76
C ILE A 123 -11.35 7.14 -11.34
N ALA A 124 -11.18 5.90 -10.86
CA ALA A 124 -10.20 4.95 -11.36
C ALA A 124 -10.41 4.64 -12.87
N GLY A 125 -9.31 4.55 -13.60
CA GLY A 125 -9.27 4.34 -15.05
C GLY A 125 -9.53 5.60 -15.89
N ARG A 126 -9.80 6.75 -15.26
CA ARG A 126 -10.24 7.96 -15.98
C ARG A 126 -9.54 9.23 -15.53
N ASP A 127 -9.53 9.47 -14.23
CA ASP A 127 -9.18 10.78 -13.69
C ASP A 127 -7.71 10.86 -13.28
N PHE A 128 -7.27 12.09 -13.07
CA PHE A 128 -5.96 12.40 -12.51
C PHE A 128 -6.16 13.25 -11.27
N TYR A 129 -5.23 13.14 -10.33
CA TYR A 129 -5.12 14.09 -9.23
C TYR A 129 -3.71 14.67 -9.15
N TRP A 130 -3.63 15.83 -8.54
CA TRP A 130 -2.40 16.50 -8.17
C TRP A 130 -2.17 16.35 -6.67
N LEU A 131 -0.94 15.99 -6.31
CA LEU A 131 -0.42 16.17 -4.96
C LEU A 131 0.54 17.36 -4.99
N SER A 132 0.30 18.32 -4.12
CA SER A 132 1.08 19.56 -4.02
C SER A 132 1.63 19.68 -2.61
N VAL A 133 2.91 20.00 -2.46
CA VAL A 133 3.57 20.21 -1.16
C VAL A 133 4.29 21.54 -1.20
N VAL A 134 3.91 22.43 -0.27
CA VAL A 134 4.59 23.72 -0.08
C VAL A 134 5.76 23.54 0.88
N GLY A 135 6.90 24.14 0.57
CA GLY A 135 8.14 24.15 1.36
C GLY A 135 9.11 23.01 1.08
N ILE A 136 8.77 22.07 0.19
CA ILE A 136 9.60 20.92 -0.23
C ILE A 136 9.70 20.86 -1.77
N GLU A 137 9.62 22.00 -2.44
CA GLU A 137 9.62 22.09 -3.90
C GLU A 137 10.89 21.50 -4.52
N GLY A 138 10.74 20.82 -5.67
CA GLY A 138 11.85 20.23 -6.43
C GLY A 138 12.54 19.02 -5.79
N GLN A 139 12.07 18.53 -4.65
CA GLN A 139 12.67 17.44 -3.88
C GLN A 139 11.82 16.17 -3.90
N ASP A 140 12.40 15.05 -3.45
CA ASP A 140 11.63 13.85 -3.13
C ASP A 140 10.87 14.06 -1.81
N VAL A 141 9.59 13.74 -1.80
CA VAL A 141 8.74 13.74 -0.60
C VAL A 141 8.32 12.31 -0.28
N THR A 142 8.48 11.92 0.99
CA THR A 142 7.89 10.70 1.54
C THR A 142 6.59 11.06 2.25
N VAL A 143 5.51 10.34 1.91
CA VAL A 143 4.18 10.54 2.48
C VAL A 143 3.72 9.25 3.11
N GLN A 144 3.10 9.35 4.28
CA GLN A 144 2.37 8.25 4.89
C GLN A 144 0.87 8.48 4.76
N TYR A 145 0.18 7.39 4.44
CA TYR A 145 -1.25 7.41 4.21
C TYR A 145 -1.91 6.11 4.66
N THR A 146 -3.22 6.14 4.80
CA THR A 146 -4.04 4.94 4.99
C THR A 146 -5.08 4.84 3.88
N ILE A 147 -5.61 3.65 3.65
CA ILE A 147 -6.79 3.43 2.79
C ILE A 147 -7.92 2.91 3.66
N ASN A 148 -9.03 3.66 3.75
CA ASN A 148 -10.18 3.35 4.62
C ASN A 148 -9.74 3.01 6.07
N ARG A 149 -8.81 3.79 6.64
CA ARG A 149 -8.20 3.55 7.97
C ARG A 149 -7.56 2.17 8.13
N GLY A 150 -7.10 1.59 7.02
CA GLY A 150 -6.32 0.36 7.00
C GLY A 150 -4.88 0.56 7.51
N PRO A 151 -3.99 -0.41 7.25
CA PRO A 151 -2.58 -0.30 7.58
C PRO A 151 -1.94 0.96 7.00
N VAL A 152 -0.98 1.53 7.73
CA VAL A 152 -0.16 2.65 7.23
C VAL A 152 0.68 2.17 6.05
N ALA A 153 0.55 2.89 4.95
CA ALA A 153 1.39 2.78 3.78
C ALA A 153 2.34 3.97 3.71
N GLU A 154 3.51 3.76 3.11
CA GLU A 154 4.48 4.81 2.83
C GLU A 154 4.80 4.82 1.34
N ALA A 155 4.90 6.01 0.75
CA ALA A 155 5.32 6.18 -0.62
C ALA A 155 6.19 7.43 -0.78
N THR A 156 7.18 7.33 -1.68
CA THR A 156 8.10 8.44 -2.00
C THR A 156 7.89 8.90 -3.44
N PHE A 157 7.84 10.21 -3.65
CA PHE A 157 7.53 10.84 -4.93
C PHE A 157 8.50 11.99 -5.21
N ARG A 158 8.93 12.13 -6.47
CA ARG A 158 9.67 13.32 -6.93
C ARG A 158 8.70 14.46 -7.23
N LEU A 159 8.82 15.57 -6.51
CA LEU A 159 8.09 16.79 -6.81
C LEU A 159 8.78 17.60 -7.91
N ASP A 160 7.99 18.27 -8.74
CA ASP A 160 8.48 19.26 -9.69
C ASP A 160 8.97 20.55 -8.97
N PRO A 161 9.63 21.49 -9.68
CA PRO A 161 10.09 22.76 -9.09
C PRO A 161 8.98 23.65 -8.52
N SER A 162 7.71 23.36 -8.80
CA SER A 162 6.55 24.03 -8.21
C SER A 162 5.94 23.26 -7.02
N GLY A 163 6.60 22.19 -6.57
CA GLY A 163 6.15 21.36 -5.45
C GLY A 163 5.01 20.42 -5.80
N ARG A 164 4.83 20.07 -7.08
CA ARG A 164 3.68 19.28 -7.54
C ARG A 164 4.09 17.97 -8.21
N ILE A 165 3.18 17.00 -8.13
CA ILE A 165 3.23 15.77 -8.91
C ILE A 165 1.81 15.38 -9.33
N ARG A 166 1.66 14.87 -10.56
CA ARG A 166 0.40 14.40 -11.12
C ARG A 166 0.36 12.87 -11.16
N PHE A 167 -0.75 12.30 -10.75
CA PHE A 167 -1.00 10.87 -10.81
C PHE A 167 -2.21 10.57 -11.68
N PHE A 168 -2.08 9.56 -12.55
CA PHE A 168 -3.23 8.90 -13.15
C PHE A 168 -3.80 7.90 -12.15
N VAL A 169 -5.11 7.98 -11.88
CA VAL A 169 -5.79 6.97 -11.05
C VAL A 169 -6.16 5.83 -11.97
N SER A 170 -5.31 4.80 -12.02
CA SER A 170 -5.51 3.64 -12.90
C SER A 170 -6.63 2.73 -12.40
N ASP A 171 -7.11 1.81 -13.24
CA ASP A 171 -8.03 0.73 -12.83
C ASP A 171 -7.43 -0.23 -11.78
N LEU A 172 -6.10 -0.17 -11.58
CA LEU A 172 -5.40 -0.94 -10.55
C LEU A 172 -5.34 -0.21 -9.21
N THR A 173 -5.71 1.07 -9.16
CA THR A 173 -5.72 1.84 -7.91
C THR A 173 -6.92 1.41 -7.08
N PRO A 174 -6.72 0.88 -5.86
CA PRO A 174 -7.83 0.47 -5.02
C PRO A 174 -8.83 1.60 -4.77
N PRO A 175 -10.15 1.35 -4.83
CA PRO A 175 -11.14 2.33 -4.41
C PRO A 175 -11.09 2.52 -2.89
N GLY A 176 -11.39 3.72 -2.41
CA GLY A 176 -11.41 4.01 -0.98
C GLY A 176 -11.14 5.46 -0.63
N LEU A 177 -11.13 5.76 0.67
CA LEU A 177 -10.62 7.01 1.20
C LEU A 177 -9.13 6.87 1.45
N TYR A 178 -8.33 7.66 0.77
CA TYR A 178 -6.92 7.82 1.04
C TYR A 178 -6.75 9.01 1.98
N GLU A 179 -6.22 8.76 3.18
CA GLU A 179 -5.97 9.79 4.19
C GLU A 179 -4.46 9.98 4.30
N PHE A 180 -3.94 11.12 3.83
CA PHE A 180 -2.51 11.45 3.87
C PHE A 180 -2.24 12.23 5.16
N PHE A 181 -1.78 11.55 6.21
CA PHE A 181 -1.75 12.12 7.55
C PHE A 181 -0.39 12.75 7.92
N ARG A 182 0.70 12.39 7.24
CA ARG A 182 2.01 13.06 7.41
C ARG A 182 2.95 12.92 6.22
N PHE A 183 3.89 13.84 6.11
CA PHE A 183 4.89 13.86 5.03
C PHE A 183 6.24 14.42 5.51
N ARG A 184 7.31 14.16 4.77
CA ARG A 184 8.65 14.71 5.01
C ARG A 184 9.50 14.71 3.74
N PRO A 185 10.56 15.53 3.64
CA PRO A 185 11.58 15.36 2.62
C PRO A 185 12.20 13.96 2.72
N ALA A 186 12.32 13.24 1.60
CA ALA A 186 12.89 11.90 1.56
C ALA A 186 14.43 11.91 1.61
N SER A 187 15.04 13.07 1.30
CA SER A 187 16.49 13.27 1.28
C SER A 187 16.88 14.39 2.24
N GLY A 188 18.09 14.28 2.82
CA GLY A 188 18.62 15.26 3.79
C GLY A 188 18.84 14.67 5.18
N PRO A 189 19.16 15.52 6.18
CA PRO A 189 19.21 15.07 7.57
C PRO A 189 17.87 14.45 7.97
N PRO A 190 17.82 13.59 9.01
CA PRO A 190 16.57 13.04 9.52
C PRO A 190 15.54 14.16 9.71
N SER A 191 14.59 14.23 8.79
CA SER A 191 13.59 15.29 8.74
C SER A 191 12.43 14.87 9.63
N ARG A 192 11.92 15.83 10.41
CA ARG A 192 10.70 15.64 11.18
C ARG A 192 9.54 15.40 10.24
N TRP A 193 8.57 14.62 10.71
CA TRP A 193 7.32 14.44 9.99
C TRP A 193 6.45 15.68 10.19
N PHE A 194 5.90 16.19 9.10
CA PHE A 194 4.92 17.27 9.11
C PHE A 194 3.52 16.70 9.01
N LYS A 195 2.61 17.20 9.85
CA LYS A 195 1.21 16.80 9.83
C LYS A 195 0.52 17.23 8.53
N SER A 196 -0.38 16.40 8.03
CA SER A 196 -1.25 16.68 6.90
C SER A 196 -2.68 16.21 7.21
N ASP A 197 -3.67 16.93 6.71
CA ASP A 197 -5.10 16.55 6.78
C ASP A 197 -5.68 16.31 5.38
N ALA A 198 -4.82 16.18 4.35
CA ALA A 198 -5.24 15.98 2.98
C ALA A 198 -5.84 14.59 2.76
N SER A 199 -6.84 14.51 1.89
CA SER A 199 -7.48 13.24 1.53
C SER A 199 -7.87 13.19 0.07
N LEU A 200 -8.02 11.97 -0.44
CA LEU A 200 -8.51 11.66 -1.78
C LEU A 200 -9.52 10.52 -1.70
N ARG A 201 -10.73 10.72 -2.24
CA ARG A 201 -11.69 9.66 -2.49
C ARG A 201 -11.44 9.05 -3.87
N VAL A 202 -11.06 7.78 -3.91
CA VAL A 202 -11.00 7.01 -5.17
C VAL A 202 -12.29 6.21 -5.31
N ILE A 203 -12.95 6.37 -6.45
CA ILE A 203 -14.19 5.68 -6.78
C ILE A 203 -13.91 4.72 -7.93
N ASN A 204 -14.38 3.48 -7.81
CA ASN A 204 -14.36 2.57 -8.94
C ASN A 204 -15.28 3.11 -10.04
N ARG A 205 -14.86 2.94 -11.29
CA ARG A 205 -15.79 3.04 -12.40
C ARG A 205 -16.86 1.97 -12.21
N SER A 206 -18.01 2.34 -11.63
CA SER A 206 -19.14 1.43 -11.56
C SER A 206 -19.45 1.02 -13.01
N VAL A 207 -19.44 -0.29 -13.25
CA VAL A 207 -19.98 -0.91 -14.46
C VAL A 207 -21.39 -0.32 -14.63
N ARG A 208 -21.55 0.57 -15.60
CA ARG A 208 -22.86 0.91 -16.15
C ARG A 208 -23.10 0.02 -17.34
#